data_AF-A0A3E0PRV4-F1
#
_entry.id   AF-A0A3E0PRV4-F1
#
_cell.length_a   1.000
_cell.length_b   1.000
_cell.length_c   1.000
_cell.angle_alpha   90.00
_cell.angle_beta   90.00
_cell.angle_gamma   90.00
#
_symmetry.space_group_name_H-M   'P 1'
#
loop_
_entity.id
_entity.type
_entity.pdbx_description
1 polymer ?
#
loop_
_entity_poly.entity_id
_entity_poly.type
_entity_poly.pdbx_seq_one_letter_code
_entity_poly.pdbx_strand_id
1 'polypeptide(L)'
;MKHLLLPLLAAAAVVLPAARCSAQDESGTKPVAVLAIASYDRLMTDIAFIGNLAGSPDLDKNIEGMIQLFTQGQGLAGLDKTRPLGVTLATDGVSFQPLIVLPVTDLQQLLAALEGLVGVAQDAGDGVFELDVFNQKIFVKEENKWAYLSTSPEILGDLPQDGGDLFDGLEKKYDIAGRLHVQNVPEVFRTMLIDQLRIGVEQGLSRQSGESDEAFEARREMVEAQMEQLTDAINELEQLTLGLALDPNAKTAQLDLSFAALEGTDSAKAFAKAKPTSASSFAGFLVPDAAASLNLTTELAESDAEQFVAGLDAVRTQALQQIEGEDRLPDEASKKLATEMVNQVFDAIRATFESGKVDAAATLDVSDEKMALAVGAYVADPQSLDEALKKFAKLMADEPDFPDIKFDADKHDGVVFHTASIPVPQDQKIAKVLGENLDVAVGIGEKSVYLALGTDSLEMTKKLIDGSKTAADKQLPPFQLTVSLGPVFEFASALQDDGDGESNVKMMAAELAKSPGKDHVRLEYIPESSGATIRVTAEEGALKLLGSLLKNAQASGALPGFGP
;
A
#
# COMPACT_ATOMS: atom_id res chain seq x y z
N MET A 1 -30.80 -3.53 3.03
CA MET A 1 -29.47 -3.81 3.62
C MET A 1 -29.23 -5.28 4.05
N LYS A 2 -29.44 -6.26 3.14
CA LYS A 2 -28.93 -7.65 3.29
C LYS A 2 -27.40 -7.75 3.17
N HIS A 3 -26.68 -6.63 3.29
CA HIS A 3 -25.38 -6.44 2.64
C HIS A 3 -24.21 -5.98 3.55
N LEU A 4 -24.34 -5.95 4.88
CA LEU A 4 -23.18 -5.70 5.76
C LEU A 4 -23.01 -6.74 6.88
N LEU A 5 -24.04 -7.02 7.66
CA LEU A 5 -24.00 -8.14 8.63
C LEU A 5 -24.24 -9.49 7.96
N LEU A 6 -25.16 -9.54 6.99
CA LEU A 6 -25.51 -10.77 6.29
C LEU A 6 -24.45 -11.29 5.32
N PRO A 7 -23.68 -10.48 4.56
CA PRO A 7 -22.58 -10.99 3.75
C PRO A 7 -21.32 -11.19 4.56
N LEU A 8 -21.17 -10.66 5.77
CA LEU A 8 -20.09 -11.14 6.64
C LEU A 8 -20.40 -12.56 7.13
N LEU A 9 -21.66 -12.81 7.51
CA LEU A 9 -22.17 -14.14 7.84
C LEU A 9 -22.28 -15.08 6.62
N ALA A 10 -22.55 -14.53 5.41
CA ALA A 10 -22.74 -15.32 4.18
C ALA A 10 -21.50 -15.39 3.26
N ALA A 11 -20.53 -14.47 3.34
CA ALA A 11 -19.24 -14.62 2.64
C ALA A 11 -18.38 -15.70 3.30
N ALA A 12 -18.56 -15.93 4.61
CA ALA A 12 -18.05 -17.12 5.27
C ALA A 12 -18.75 -18.42 4.82
N ALA A 13 -19.95 -18.34 4.22
CA ALA A 13 -20.74 -19.50 3.78
C ALA A 13 -20.69 -19.79 2.25
N VAL A 14 -20.19 -18.87 1.40
CA VAL A 14 -20.37 -18.94 -0.07
C VAL A 14 -19.09 -19.19 -0.88
N VAL A 15 -17.94 -19.48 -0.25
CA VAL A 15 -16.79 -20.09 -0.96
C VAL A 15 -16.44 -21.43 -0.33
N LEU A 16 -17.31 -22.43 -0.51
CA LEU A 16 -16.99 -23.82 -0.23
C LEU A 16 -17.32 -24.65 -1.47
N PRO A 17 -16.33 -25.12 -2.25
CA PRO A 17 -16.57 -26.26 -3.11
C PRO A 17 -16.90 -27.46 -2.21
N ALA A 18 -18.10 -28.02 -2.37
CA ALA A 18 -18.47 -29.28 -1.76
C ALA A 18 -17.69 -30.43 -2.43
N ALA A 19 -16.41 -30.59 -2.06
CA ALA A 19 -15.60 -31.74 -2.45
C ALA A 19 -15.29 -32.56 -1.21
N ARG A 20 -16.10 -33.59 -0.95
CA ARG A 20 -15.72 -34.66 -0.01
C ARG A 20 -14.81 -35.63 -0.75
N CYS A 21 -13.53 -35.67 -0.39
CA CYS A 21 -12.62 -36.73 -0.78
C CYS A 21 -12.13 -37.44 0.49
N SER A 22 -12.28 -38.76 0.55
CA SER A 22 -12.02 -39.54 1.76
C SER A 22 -10.52 -39.81 1.99
N ALA A 23 -10.13 -39.67 3.26
CA ALA A 23 -9.03 -40.31 4.01
C ALA A 23 -7.58 -39.81 3.80
N GLN A 24 -7.02 -39.16 4.84
CA GLN A 24 -5.81 -39.61 5.54
C GLN A 24 -5.64 -38.93 6.91
N ASP A 25 -5.10 -39.69 7.87
CA ASP A 25 -4.94 -39.36 9.29
C ASP A 25 -3.95 -38.20 9.56
N GLU A 26 -4.44 -37.08 10.11
CA GLU A 26 -3.75 -36.30 11.14
C GLU A 26 -4.79 -35.87 12.19
N SER A 27 -4.56 -36.25 13.44
CA SER A 27 -5.50 -36.05 14.54
C SER A 27 -5.45 -34.60 15.03
N GLY A 28 -6.33 -33.74 14.51
CA GLY A 28 -6.60 -32.40 15.04
C GLY A 28 -6.99 -31.38 13.97
N THR A 29 -7.98 -30.54 14.25
CA THR A 29 -8.36 -29.41 13.39
C THR A 29 -7.30 -28.30 13.49
N LYS A 30 -6.90 -27.73 12.35
CA LYS A 30 -5.92 -26.62 12.28
C LYS A 30 -6.62 -25.32 11.90
N PRO A 31 -6.31 -24.17 12.54
CA PRO A 31 -6.89 -22.88 12.17
C PRO A 31 -6.32 -22.42 10.82
N VAL A 32 -7.19 -22.16 9.85
CA VAL A 32 -6.84 -21.70 8.51
C VAL A 32 -6.97 -20.20 8.42
N ALA A 33 -8.08 -19.64 8.90
CA ALA A 33 -8.32 -18.21 8.83
C ALA A 33 -9.07 -17.70 10.07
N VAL A 34 -8.86 -16.44 10.38
CA VAL A 34 -9.51 -15.71 11.47
C VAL A 34 -9.96 -14.36 10.93
N LEU A 35 -11.24 -14.04 11.09
CA LEU A 35 -11.77 -12.70 10.95
C LEU A 35 -12.13 -12.22 12.35
N ALA A 36 -11.36 -11.27 12.87
CA ALA A 36 -11.60 -10.64 14.15
C ALA A 36 -12.21 -9.26 13.94
N ILE A 37 -13.18 -8.93 14.77
CA ILE A 37 -13.88 -7.66 14.77
C ILE A 37 -13.87 -7.16 16.21
N ALA A 38 -13.52 -5.88 16.36
CA ALA A 38 -13.62 -5.19 17.64
C ALA A 38 -15.06 -5.24 18.18
N SER A 39 -15.21 -4.81 19.42
CA SER A 39 -16.52 -4.84 20.07
C SER A 39 -17.57 -4.01 19.31
N TYR A 40 -18.84 -4.40 19.45
CA TYR A 40 -19.95 -3.66 18.82
C TYR A 40 -19.90 -2.17 19.19
N ASP A 41 -19.66 -1.84 20.45
CA ASP A 41 -19.57 -0.45 20.91
C ASP A 41 -18.43 0.32 20.24
N ARG A 42 -17.28 -0.33 20.02
CA ARG A 42 -16.15 0.25 19.30
C ARG A 42 -16.49 0.47 17.82
N LEU A 43 -17.06 -0.52 17.15
CA LEU A 43 -17.53 -0.37 15.77
C LEU A 43 -18.56 0.75 15.60
N MET A 44 -19.52 0.89 16.52
CA MET A 44 -20.50 1.97 16.44
C MET A 44 -19.86 3.35 16.66
N THR A 45 -18.86 3.44 17.53
CA THR A 45 -18.05 4.65 17.71
C THR A 45 -17.31 5.02 16.43
N ASP A 46 -16.72 4.02 15.76
CA ASP A 46 -16.00 4.20 14.50
C ASP A 46 -16.93 4.59 13.34
N ILE A 47 -18.10 3.96 13.26
CA ILE A 47 -19.15 4.31 12.30
C ILE A 47 -19.61 5.75 12.52
N ALA A 48 -19.78 6.19 13.77
CA ALA A 48 -20.12 7.57 14.08
C ALA A 48 -18.97 8.51 13.67
N PHE A 49 -17.71 8.14 13.93
CA PHE A 49 -16.54 8.91 13.50
C PHE A 49 -16.50 9.08 11.98
N ILE A 50 -16.56 7.98 11.21
CA ILE A 50 -16.59 8.02 9.74
C ILE A 50 -17.83 8.77 9.23
N GLY A 51 -18.99 8.56 9.84
CA GLY A 51 -20.23 9.27 9.51
C GLY A 51 -20.09 10.78 9.66
N ASN A 52 -19.48 11.24 10.75
CA ASN A 52 -19.18 12.67 10.96
C ASN A 52 -18.23 13.23 9.90
N LEU A 53 -17.20 12.47 9.51
CA LEU A 53 -16.27 12.89 8.44
C LEU A 53 -16.94 12.91 7.06
N ALA A 54 -17.80 11.94 6.76
CA ALA A 54 -18.48 11.80 5.47
C ALA A 54 -19.75 12.65 5.32
N GLY A 55 -20.02 13.58 6.26
CA GLY A 55 -21.22 14.41 6.24
C GLY A 55 -22.53 13.64 6.40
N SER A 56 -22.48 12.53 7.16
CA SER A 56 -23.59 11.66 7.54
C SER A 56 -23.57 11.41 9.07
N PRO A 57 -23.79 12.44 9.90
CA PRO A 57 -23.56 12.39 11.35
C PRO A 57 -24.50 11.44 12.13
N ASP A 58 -25.57 10.97 11.49
CA ASP A 58 -26.52 9.99 12.07
C ASP A 58 -26.32 8.58 11.48
N LEU A 59 -25.18 8.29 10.83
CA LEU A 59 -24.92 6.99 10.20
C LEU A 59 -25.00 5.82 11.19
N ASP A 60 -24.43 6.01 12.38
CA ASP A 60 -24.51 5.08 13.51
C ASP A 60 -25.97 4.87 13.96
N LYS A 61 -26.73 5.95 14.13
CA LYS A 61 -28.15 5.88 14.52
C LYS A 61 -29.01 5.23 13.43
N ASN A 62 -28.70 5.44 12.16
CA ASN A 62 -29.38 4.80 11.05
C ASN A 62 -29.13 3.29 11.07
N ILE A 63 -27.89 2.86 11.31
CA ILE A 63 -27.55 1.45 11.48
C ILE A 63 -28.27 0.86 12.69
N GLU A 64 -28.26 1.53 13.84
CA GLU A 64 -28.99 1.09 15.04
C GLU A 64 -30.51 1.00 14.78
N GLY A 65 -31.09 1.98 14.09
CA GLY A 65 -32.49 1.98 13.71
C GLY A 65 -32.86 0.82 12.77
N MET A 66 -31.94 0.44 11.87
CA MET A 66 -32.12 -0.72 11.01
C MET A 66 -31.98 -2.04 11.77
N ILE A 67 -31.04 -2.12 12.71
CA ILE A 67 -30.94 -3.26 13.62
C ILE A 67 -32.25 -3.40 14.40
N GLN A 68 -32.79 -2.32 14.96
CA GLN A 68 -34.10 -2.32 15.61
C GLN A 68 -35.20 -2.79 14.66
N LEU A 69 -35.22 -2.36 13.40
CA LEU A 69 -36.22 -2.81 12.44
C LEU A 69 -36.15 -4.34 12.18
N PHE A 70 -34.96 -4.88 11.93
CA PHE A 70 -34.77 -6.31 11.64
C PHE A 70 -35.02 -7.20 12.86
N THR A 71 -34.77 -6.68 14.04
CA THR A 71 -34.98 -7.37 15.33
C THR A 71 -36.35 -7.05 15.94
N GLN A 72 -37.27 -6.47 15.16
CA GLN A 72 -38.63 -6.13 15.61
C GLN A 72 -38.68 -5.29 16.90
N GLY A 73 -37.72 -4.38 17.04
CA GLY A 73 -37.55 -3.46 18.16
C GLY A 73 -36.74 -4.02 19.33
N GLN A 74 -36.26 -5.27 19.25
CA GLN A 74 -35.50 -5.90 20.33
C GLN A 74 -34.02 -5.46 20.36
N GLY A 75 -33.50 -4.91 19.26
CA GLY A 75 -32.08 -4.66 19.10
C GLY A 75 -31.26 -5.95 19.21
N LEU A 76 -30.01 -5.84 19.65
CA LEU A 76 -29.14 -6.99 19.92
C LEU A 76 -29.19 -7.39 21.40
N ALA A 77 -30.40 -7.59 21.94
CA ALA A 77 -30.58 -8.04 23.32
C ALA A 77 -29.80 -9.35 23.55
N GLY A 78 -29.19 -9.53 24.71
CA GLY A 78 -28.37 -10.72 25.01
C GLY A 78 -26.96 -10.73 24.41
N LEU A 79 -26.61 -9.85 23.47
CA LEU A 79 -25.22 -9.65 23.02
C LEU A 79 -24.42 -8.84 24.04
N ASP A 80 -23.19 -9.25 24.31
CA ASP A 80 -22.24 -8.42 25.06
C ASP A 80 -21.49 -7.49 24.09
N LYS A 81 -21.92 -6.23 24.06
CA LYS A 81 -21.43 -5.22 23.11
C LYS A 81 -20.00 -4.73 23.38
N THR A 82 -19.42 -5.12 24.51
CA THR A 82 -18.10 -4.64 24.95
C THR A 82 -16.94 -5.57 24.58
N ARG A 83 -17.25 -6.82 24.24
CA ARG A 83 -16.28 -7.84 23.84
C ARG A 83 -16.21 -8.00 22.31
N PRO A 84 -15.07 -8.48 21.79
CA PRO A 84 -14.86 -8.70 20.36
C PRO A 84 -15.72 -9.86 19.84
N LEU A 85 -15.92 -9.91 18.53
CA LEU A 85 -16.63 -10.99 17.85
C LEU A 85 -15.89 -11.38 16.57
N GLY A 86 -16.19 -12.53 16.02
CA GLY A 86 -15.48 -12.95 14.82
C GLY A 86 -15.89 -14.29 14.26
N VAL A 87 -15.15 -14.69 13.25
CA VAL A 87 -15.31 -15.98 12.56
C VAL A 87 -13.95 -16.62 12.46
N THR A 88 -13.84 -17.88 12.84
CA THR A 88 -12.67 -18.69 12.51
C THR A 88 -13.03 -19.75 11.49
N LEU A 89 -12.05 -20.15 10.71
CA LEU A 89 -12.15 -21.23 9.75
C LEU A 89 -11.06 -22.24 10.12
N ALA A 90 -11.45 -23.45 10.46
CA ALA A 90 -10.51 -24.54 10.69
C ALA A 90 -10.61 -25.58 9.56
N THR A 91 -9.63 -26.49 9.49
CA THR A 91 -9.68 -27.65 8.60
C THR A 91 -9.18 -28.91 9.29
N ASP A 92 -9.78 -30.04 8.95
CA ASP A 92 -9.31 -31.39 9.27
C ASP A 92 -8.43 -31.99 8.15
N GLY A 93 -8.05 -31.16 7.15
CA GLY A 93 -7.33 -31.57 5.95
C GLY A 93 -8.22 -31.97 4.77
N VAL A 94 -9.52 -32.20 5.01
CA VAL A 94 -10.51 -32.60 3.98
C VAL A 94 -11.60 -31.55 3.81
N SER A 95 -12.10 -31.03 4.91
CA SER A 95 -13.22 -30.09 4.96
C SER A 95 -12.80 -28.81 5.67
N PHE A 96 -13.49 -27.71 5.36
CA PHE A 96 -13.38 -26.47 6.11
C PHE A 96 -14.56 -26.32 7.05
N GLN A 97 -14.26 -25.82 8.24
CA GLN A 97 -15.13 -25.86 9.40
C GLN A 97 -15.24 -24.44 9.95
N PRO A 98 -16.22 -23.64 9.50
CA PRO A 98 -16.43 -22.29 10.00
C PRO A 98 -17.03 -22.32 11.41
N LEU A 99 -16.55 -21.43 12.27
CA LEU A 99 -17.04 -21.23 13.63
C LEU A 99 -17.24 -19.73 13.85
N ILE A 100 -18.49 -19.31 14.04
CA ILE A 100 -18.81 -17.93 14.42
C ILE A 100 -18.77 -17.86 15.94
N VAL A 101 -18.13 -16.81 16.46
CA VAL A 101 -17.89 -16.60 17.89
C VAL A 101 -18.47 -15.25 18.29
N LEU A 102 -19.55 -15.27 19.09
CA LEU A 102 -20.26 -14.08 19.55
C LEU A 102 -20.20 -13.97 21.07
N PRO A 103 -19.85 -12.81 21.64
CA PRO A 103 -19.89 -12.62 23.07
C PRO A 103 -21.34 -12.40 23.52
N VAL A 104 -21.81 -13.16 24.51
CA VAL A 104 -23.21 -13.09 24.98
C VAL A 104 -23.28 -12.80 26.47
N THR A 105 -24.27 -12.00 26.86
CA THR A 105 -24.73 -11.91 28.25
C THR A 105 -25.82 -12.96 28.54
N ASP A 106 -26.69 -13.22 27.54
CA ASP A 106 -27.79 -14.18 27.57
C ASP A 106 -28.07 -14.68 26.14
N LEU A 107 -27.74 -15.95 25.84
CA LEU A 107 -27.95 -16.52 24.50
C LEU A 107 -29.43 -16.56 24.10
N GLN A 108 -30.33 -16.91 25.02
CA GLN A 108 -31.75 -17.06 24.68
C GLN A 108 -32.39 -15.72 24.30
N GLN A 109 -32.02 -14.65 25.02
CA GLN A 109 -32.44 -13.30 24.64
C GLN A 109 -31.91 -12.90 23.26
N LEU A 110 -30.66 -13.26 22.94
CA LEU A 110 -30.09 -13.00 21.62
C LEU A 110 -30.80 -13.77 20.51
N LEU A 111 -31.06 -15.06 20.70
CA LEU A 111 -31.79 -15.87 19.73
C LEU A 111 -33.22 -15.36 19.53
N ALA A 112 -33.92 -14.96 20.60
CA ALA A 112 -35.25 -14.36 20.52
C ALA A 112 -35.24 -13.03 19.76
N ALA A 113 -34.24 -12.16 20.01
CA ALA A 113 -34.10 -10.90 19.30
C ALA A 113 -33.82 -11.09 17.80
N LEU A 114 -33.14 -12.18 17.43
CA LEU A 114 -32.78 -12.52 16.06
C LEU A 114 -33.79 -13.44 15.36
N GLU A 115 -34.88 -13.86 16.01
CA GLU A 115 -35.84 -14.83 15.46
C GLU A 115 -36.37 -14.43 14.08
N GLY A 116 -36.65 -13.13 13.88
CA GLY A 116 -37.10 -12.60 12.59
C GLY A 116 -36.07 -12.74 11.45
N LEU A 117 -34.80 -12.98 11.78
CA LEU A 117 -33.68 -13.11 10.84
C LEU A 117 -33.25 -14.57 10.65
N VAL A 118 -33.14 -15.33 11.74
CA VAL A 118 -32.55 -16.69 11.74
C VAL A 118 -33.57 -17.80 11.96
N GLY A 119 -34.86 -17.45 12.09
CA GLY A 119 -35.92 -18.39 12.44
C GLY A 119 -35.95 -18.74 13.93
N VAL A 120 -36.90 -19.59 14.30
CA VAL A 120 -37.07 -20.03 15.69
C VAL A 120 -35.99 -21.04 16.05
N ALA A 121 -35.25 -20.77 17.11
CA ALA A 121 -34.28 -21.70 17.68
C ALA A 121 -34.99 -22.94 18.24
N GLN A 122 -34.62 -24.11 17.77
CA GLN A 122 -35.12 -25.40 18.24
C GLN A 122 -34.10 -26.02 19.19
N ASP A 123 -34.52 -26.42 20.38
CA ASP A 123 -33.63 -27.12 21.31
C ASP A 123 -33.27 -28.51 20.73
N ALA A 124 -31.96 -28.73 20.53
CA ALA A 124 -31.40 -29.97 20.01
C ALA A 124 -30.81 -30.86 21.13
N GLY A 125 -30.95 -30.47 22.39
CA GLY A 125 -30.39 -31.15 23.55
C GLY A 125 -28.96 -30.69 23.89
N ASP A 126 -28.48 -31.06 25.08
CA ASP A 126 -27.11 -30.81 25.56
C ASP A 126 -26.66 -29.33 25.49
N GLY A 127 -27.62 -28.40 25.59
CA GLY A 127 -27.36 -26.96 25.52
C GLY A 127 -27.12 -26.43 24.11
N VAL A 128 -27.42 -27.24 23.08
CA VAL A 128 -27.31 -26.88 21.65
C VAL A 128 -28.68 -26.48 21.11
N PHE A 129 -28.72 -25.38 20.36
CA PHE A 129 -29.87 -24.94 19.59
C PHE A 129 -29.63 -25.14 18.10
N GLU A 130 -30.65 -25.60 17.37
CA GLU A 130 -30.68 -25.67 15.92
C GLU A 130 -31.44 -24.46 15.35
N LEU A 131 -30.83 -23.78 14.38
CA LEU A 131 -31.41 -22.70 13.58
C LEU A 131 -31.53 -23.15 12.14
N ASP A 132 -32.61 -22.74 11.47
CA ASP A 132 -32.78 -22.92 10.02
C ASP A 132 -32.59 -21.56 9.33
N VAL A 133 -31.35 -21.31 8.89
CA VAL A 133 -30.94 -20.06 8.27
C VAL A 133 -30.79 -20.30 6.77
N PHE A 134 -31.69 -19.75 5.95
CA PHE A 134 -31.67 -19.91 4.50
C PHE A 134 -31.64 -21.38 4.02
N ASN A 135 -32.44 -22.27 4.64
CA ASN A 135 -32.45 -23.71 4.39
C ASN A 135 -31.12 -24.41 4.72
N GLN A 136 -30.29 -23.81 5.56
CA GLN A 136 -29.10 -24.42 6.13
C GLN A 136 -29.26 -24.55 7.64
N LYS A 137 -28.96 -25.74 8.15
CA LYS A 137 -28.93 -26.00 9.59
C LYS A 137 -27.67 -25.40 10.19
N ILE A 138 -27.85 -24.51 11.17
CA ILE A 138 -26.78 -23.94 11.98
C ILE A 138 -27.03 -24.34 13.43
N PHE A 139 -26.01 -24.84 14.10
CA PHE A 139 -26.04 -25.23 15.50
C PHE A 139 -25.38 -24.16 16.34
N VAL A 140 -25.93 -23.86 17.50
CA VAL A 140 -25.44 -22.82 18.43
C VAL A 140 -25.30 -23.39 19.82
N LYS A 141 -24.17 -23.13 20.49
CA LYS A 141 -23.95 -23.51 21.90
C LYS A 141 -23.37 -22.34 22.68
N GLU A 142 -23.91 -22.06 23.87
CA GLU A 142 -23.30 -21.14 24.84
C GLU A 142 -22.28 -21.88 25.69
N GLU A 143 -21.06 -21.36 25.79
CA GLU A 143 -20.02 -21.82 26.71
C GLU A 143 -19.32 -20.58 27.27
N ASN A 144 -19.24 -20.44 28.60
CA ASN A 144 -18.55 -19.32 29.28
C ASN A 144 -18.86 -17.91 28.72
N LYS A 145 -20.14 -17.62 28.49
CA LYS A 145 -20.61 -16.32 27.96
C LYS A 145 -20.13 -16.02 26.53
N TRP A 146 -19.88 -17.06 25.77
CA TRP A 146 -19.66 -17.03 24.33
C TRP A 146 -20.66 -17.94 23.64
N ALA A 147 -21.28 -17.46 22.58
CA ALA A 147 -22.10 -18.26 21.68
C ALA A 147 -21.26 -18.66 20.47
N TYR A 148 -21.18 -19.97 20.26
CA TYR A 148 -20.44 -20.59 19.18
C TYR A 148 -21.43 -21.16 18.17
N LEU A 149 -21.33 -20.74 16.90
CA LEU A 149 -22.22 -21.19 15.83
C LEU A 149 -21.44 -21.93 14.76
N SER A 150 -21.96 -23.09 14.33
CA SER A 150 -21.33 -23.93 13.32
C SER A 150 -22.37 -24.69 12.49
N THR A 151 -22.01 -25.07 11.26
CA THR A 151 -22.81 -26.00 10.44
C THR A 151 -22.63 -27.46 10.86
N SER A 152 -21.64 -27.76 11.72
CA SER A 152 -21.41 -29.10 12.26
C SER A 152 -21.50 -29.09 13.80
N PRO A 153 -22.42 -29.88 14.39
CA PRO A 153 -22.59 -29.94 15.84
C PRO A 153 -21.39 -30.58 16.55
N GLU A 154 -20.61 -31.41 15.85
CA GLU A 154 -19.43 -32.08 16.39
C GLU A 154 -18.36 -31.08 16.88
N ILE A 155 -18.22 -29.94 16.20
CA ILE A 155 -17.27 -28.88 16.54
C ILE A 155 -17.62 -28.20 17.87
N LEU A 156 -18.91 -28.19 18.25
CA LEU A 156 -19.38 -27.59 19.49
C LEU A 156 -19.09 -28.46 20.74
N GLY A 157 -18.48 -29.64 20.54
CA GLY A 157 -18.08 -30.54 21.61
C GLY A 157 -16.80 -30.11 22.34
N ASP A 158 -15.87 -29.45 21.65
CA ASP A 158 -14.56 -29.06 22.16
C ASP A 158 -14.29 -27.58 21.88
N LEU A 159 -14.89 -26.72 22.72
CA LEU A 159 -14.84 -25.27 22.56
C LEU A 159 -13.88 -24.63 23.56
N PRO A 160 -13.16 -23.56 23.20
CA PRO A 160 -12.30 -22.86 24.14
C PRO A 160 -13.14 -22.19 25.24
N GLN A 161 -12.52 -22.02 26.42
CA GLN A 161 -13.18 -21.34 27.53
C GLN A 161 -13.42 -19.86 27.22
N ASP A 162 -12.47 -19.20 26.55
CA ASP A 162 -12.63 -17.83 26.10
C ASP A 162 -12.63 -17.79 24.56
N GLY A 163 -13.75 -17.36 23.98
CA GLY A 163 -13.86 -17.19 22.54
C GLY A 163 -12.92 -16.12 21.99
N GLY A 164 -12.50 -15.17 22.83
CA GLY A 164 -11.52 -14.14 22.44
C GLY A 164 -10.14 -14.70 22.10
N ASP A 165 -9.76 -15.86 22.66
CA ASP A 165 -8.46 -16.50 22.39
C ASP A 165 -8.34 -16.93 20.92
N LEU A 166 -9.47 -17.15 20.24
CA LEU A 166 -9.52 -17.53 18.82
C LEU A 166 -9.14 -16.38 17.87
N PHE A 167 -9.10 -15.14 18.35
CA PHE A 167 -8.82 -13.96 17.52
C PHE A 167 -7.33 -13.59 17.46
N ASP A 168 -6.48 -14.25 18.27
CA ASP A 168 -5.02 -14.13 18.25
C ASP A 168 -4.50 -12.68 18.29
N GLY A 169 -5.18 -11.85 19.10
CA GLY A 169 -4.84 -10.45 19.40
C GLY A 169 -5.14 -9.46 18.28
N LEU A 170 -5.71 -9.90 17.15
CA LEU A 170 -6.08 -9.03 16.03
C LEU A 170 -7.04 -7.92 16.46
N GLU A 171 -8.02 -8.25 17.30
CA GLU A 171 -9.04 -7.36 17.84
C GLU A 171 -8.50 -6.26 18.77
N LYS A 172 -7.27 -6.45 19.28
CA LYS A 172 -6.58 -5.44 20.10
C LYS A 172 -5.88 -4.42 19.22
N LYS A 173 -5.38 -4.83 18.05
CA LYS A 173 -4.62 -3.98 17.13
C LYS A 173 -5.53 -3.29 16.11
N TYR A 174 -6.62 -3.95 15.69
CA TYR A 174 -7.48 -3.52 14.59
C TYR A 174 -8.95 -3.50 15.00
N ASP A 175 -9.75 -2.69 14.31
CA ASP A 175 -11.21 -2.69 14.41
C ASP A 175 -11.81 -3.85 13.61
N ILE A 176 -11.20 -4.15 12.46
CA ILE A 176 -11.53 -5.31 11.63
C ILE A 176 -10.22 -5.87 11.08
N ALA A 177 -9.97 -7.16 11.25
CA ALA A 177 -8.82 -7.81 10.63
C ALA A 177 -9.07 -9.25 10.23
N GLY A 178 -8.55 -9.62 9.07
CA GLY A 178 -8.49 -10.99 8.59
C GLY A 178 -7.04 -11.50 8.65
N ARG A 179 -6.82 -12.69 9.19
CA ARG A 179 -5.54 -13.41 9.14
C ARG A 179 -5.75 -14.77 8.47
N LEU A 180 -4.83 -15.12 7.57
CA LEU A 180 -4.73 -16.43 6.93
C LEU A 180 -3.44 -17.10 7.39
N HIS A 181 -3.55 -18.30 7.94
CA HIS A 181 -2.42 -19.19 8.26
C HIS A 181 -2.17 -20.08 7.05
N VAL A 182 -1.28 -19.62 6.17
CA VAL A 182 -1.10 -20.19 4.83
C VAL A 182 -0.65 -21.65 4.90
N GLN A 183 0.18 -22.01 5.88
CA GLN A 183 0.64 -23.40 6.05
C GLN A 183 -0.44 -24.37 6.53
N ASN A 184 -1.54 -23.86 7.07
CA ASN A 184 -2.67 -24.68 7.48
C ASN A 184 -3.69 -24.87 6.35
N VAL A 185 -3.56 -24.16 5.23
CA VAL A 185 -4.35 -24.42 4.01
C VAL A 185 -3.91 -25.75 3.41
N PRO A 186 -4.82 -26.70 3.16
CA PRO A 186 -4.45 -27.97 2.54
C PRO A 186 -3.71 -27.76 1.21
N GLU A 187 -2.64 -28.53 1.00
CA GLU A 187 -1.71 -28.36 -0.13
C GLU A 187 -2.42 -28.31 -1.48
N VAL A 188 -3.44 -29.16 -1.68
CA VAL A 188 -4.24 -29.18 -2.92
C VAL A 188 -4.80 -27.80 -3.29
N PHE A 189 -5.28 -27.01 -2.31
CA PHE A 189 -5.84 -25.68 -2.58
C PHE A 189 -4.74 -24.65 -2.87
N ARG A 190 -3.58 -24.78 -2.20
CA ARG A 190 -2.41 -23.93 -2.49
C ARG A 190 -1.89 -24.19 -3.90
N THR A 191 -1.72 -25.46 -4.27
CA THR A 191 -1.31 -25.87 -5.62
C THR A 191 -2.31 -25.40 -6.68
N MET A 192 -3.62 -25.55 -6.45
CA MET A 192 -4.64 -25.04 -7.38
C MET A 192 -4.54 -23.52 -7.59
N LEU A 193 -4.28 -22.74 -6.53
CA LEU A 193 -4.08 -21.30 -6.65
C LEU A 193 -2.84 -20.97 -7.48
N ILE A 194 -1.71 -21.63 -7.19
CA ILE A 194 -0.45 -21.47 -7.93
C ILE A 194 -0.64 -21.83 -9.41
N ASP A 195 -1.31 -22.94 -9.70
CA ASP A 195 -1.61 -23.37 -11.08
C ASP A 195 -2.47 -22.34 -11.80
N GLN A 196 -3.49 -21.78 -11.13
CA GLN A 196 -4.35 -20.76 -11.72
C GLN A 196 -3.60 -19.45 -12.02
N LEU A 197 -2.64 -19.07 -11.15
CA LEU A 197 -1.76 -17.93 -11.40
C LEU A 197 -0.84 -18.20 -12.60
N ARG A 198 -0.23 -19.40 -12.68
CA ARG A 198 0.58 -19.82 -13.82
C ARG A 198 -0.21 -19.76 -15.13
N ILE A 199 -1.41 -20.34 -15.14
CA ILE A 199 -2.31 -20.28 -16.31
C ILE A 199 -2.63 -18.83 -16.69
N GLY A 200 -2.93 -17.96 -15.73
CA GLY A 200 -3.23 -16.55 -16.00
C GLY A 200 -2.04 -15.79 -16.62
N VAL A 201 -0.84 -16.06 -16.12
CA VAL A 201 0.41 -15.47 -16.62
C VAL A 201 0.74 -16.00 -18.02
N GLU A 202 0.61 -17.31 -18.24
CA GLU A 202 0.76 -17.94 -19.55
C GLU A 202 -0.24 -17.37 -20.58
N GLN A 203 -1.49 -17.13 -20.17
CA GLN A 203 -2.50 -16.49 -21.02
C GLN A 203 -2.16 -15.03 -21.35
N GLY A 204 -1.51 -14.31 -20.43
CA GLY A 204 -1.02 -12.95 -20.66
C GLY A 204 0.25 -12.89 -21.52
N LEU A 205 1.04 -13.97 -21.55
CA LEU A 205 2.25 -14.12 -22.35
C LEU A 205 1.91 -14.34 -23.83
N SER A 206 1.47 -13.29 -24.50
CA SER A 206 1.37 -13.23 -25.96
C SER A 206 2.58 -12.52 -26.56
N ARG A 207 2.97 -12.86 -27.80
CA ARG A 207 4.01 -12.13 -28.53
C ARG A 207 3.58 -10.69 -28.74
N GLN A 208 4.47 -9.76 -28.41
CA GLN A 208 4.25 -8.34 -28.70
C GLN A 208 4.45 -8.07 -30.19
N SER A 209 3.78 -7.03 -30.70
CA SER A 209 3.92 -6.65 -32.11
C SER A 209 5.35 -6.18 -32.38
N GLY A 210 6.06 -6.87 -33.27
CA GLY A 210 7.45 -6.56 -33.63
C GLY A 210 8.51 -7.25 -32.74
N GLU A 211 8.11 -8.10 -31.80
CA GLU A 211 9.03 -8.88 -30.97
C GLU A 211 9.61 -10.06 -31.76
N SER A 212 10.93 -10.27 -31.68
CA SER A 212 11.59 -11.42 -32.30
C SER A 212 11.31 -12.70 -31.50
N ASP A 213 11.56 -13.86 -32.12
CA ASP A 213 11.41 -15.17 -31.48
C ASP A 213 12.31 -15.29 -30.24
N GLU A 214 13.56 -14.85 -30.35
CA GLU A 214 14.54 -14.89 -29.26
C GLU A 214 14.17 -13.95 -28.12
N ALA A 215 13.65 -12.75 -28.44
CA ALA A 215 13.19 -11.80 -27.44
C ALA A 215 11.95 -12.32 -26.69
N PHE A 216 11.04 -12.98 -27.41
CA PHE A 216 9.87 -13.61 -26.80
C PHE A 216 10.26 -14.75 -25.85
N GLU A 217 11.17 -15.63 -26.25
CA GLU A 217 11.63 -16.72 -25.38
C GLU A 217 12.38 -16.19 -24.16
N ALA A 218 13.25 -15.19 -24.30
CA ALA A 218 13.93 -14.57 -23.15
C ALA A 218 12.93 -13.92 -22.17
N ARG A 219 11.91 -13.23 -22.68
CA ARG A 219 10.83 -12.67 -21.85
C ARG A 219 10.03 -13.75 -21.16
N ARG A 220 9.74 -14.86 -21.86
CA ARG A 220 9.05 -16.01 -21.31
C ARG A 220 9.85 -16.64 -20.16
N GLU A 221 11.14 -16.92 -20.37
CA GLU A 221 12.03 -17.45 -19.33
C GLU A 221 12.09 -16.54 -18.10
N MET A 222 12.20 -15.22 -18.30
CA MET A 222 12.18 -14.25 -17.20
C MET A 222 10.87 -14.30 -16.41
N VAL A 223 9.72 -14.38 -17.10
CA VAL A 223 8.41 -14.46 -16.45
C VAL A 223 8.23 -15.80 -15.75
N GLU A 224 8.72 -16.90 -16.32
CA GLU A 224 8.71 -18.23 -15.68
C GLU A 224 9.55 -18.21 -14.39
N ALA A 225 10.73 -17.60 -14.40
CA ALA A 225 11.57 -17.43 -13.21
C ALA A 225 10.90 -16.56 -12.13
N GLN A 226 10.25 -15.45 -12.51
CA GLN A 226 9.47 -14.63 -11.56
C GLN A 226 8.30 -15.42 -10.96
N MET A 227 7.66 -16.28 -11.75
CA MET A 227 6.58 -17.14 -11.27
C MET A 227 7.06 -18.24 -10.33
N GLU A 228 8.25 -18.78 -10.55
CA GLU A 228 8.90 -19.70 -9.60
C GLU A 228 9.19 -18.98 -8.28
N GLN A 229 9.82 -17.80 -8.33
CA GLN A 229 10.07 -17.00 -7.12
C GLN A 229 8.78 -16.65 -6.36
N LEU A 230 7.70 -16.29 -7.07
CA LEU A 230 6.39 -16.06 -6.45
C LEU A 230 5.82 -17.33 -5.82
N THR A 231 6.00 -18.48 -6.49
CA THR A 231 5.55 -19.78 -5.97
C THR A 231 6.27 -20.12 -4.66
N ASP A 232 7.59 -19.93 -4.62
CA ASP A 232 8.39 -20.14 -3.43
C ASP A 232 7.97 -19.19 -2.30
N ALA A 233 7.79 -17.90 -2.60
CA ALA A 233 7.31 -16.93 -1.62
C ALA A 233 5.93 -17.30 -1.03
N ILE A 234 5.00 -17.81 -1.85
CA ILE A 234 3.70 -18.30 -1.37
C ILE A 234 3.87 -19.53 -0.47
N ASN A 235 4.75 -20.47 -0.85
CA ASN A 235 5.01 -21.69 -0.09
C ASN A 235 5.77 -21.43 1.22
N GLU A 236 6.59 -20.38 1.26
CA GLU A 236 7.35 -19.96 2.44
C GLU A 236 6.55 -19.02 3.37
N LEU A 237 5.38 -18.53 2.95
CA LEU A 237 4.55 -17.64 3.75
C LEU A 237 3.91 -18.41 4.91
N GLU A 238 4.10 -17.95 6.14
CA GLU A 238 3.44 -18.48 7.32
C GLU A 238 2.06 -17.85 7.49
N GLN A 239 2.01 -16.51 7.47
CA GLN A 239 0.81 -15.73 7.75
C GLN A 239 0.65 -14.54 6.80
N LEU A 240 -0.60 -14.26 6.45
CA LEU A 240 -1.02 -13.04 5.79
C LEU A 240 -2.10 -12.37 6.63
N THR A 241 -1.95 -11.07 6.94
CA THR A 241 -2.95 -10.31 7.71
C THR A 241 -3.34 -9.05 6.95
N LEU A 242 -4.65 -8.79 6.82
CA LEU A 242 -5.21 -7.51 6.40
C LEU A 242 -5.97 -6.91 7.57
N GLY A 243 -5.55 -5.72 8.04
CA GLY A 243 -6.14 -5.07 9.20
C GLY A 243 -6.53 -3.62 8.93
N LEU A 244 -7.71 -3.22 9.39
CA LEU A 244 -8.20 -1.85 9.41
C LEU A 244 -8.27 -1.37 10.86
N ALA A 245 -7.60 -0.26 11.16
CA ALA A 245 -7.70 0.44 12.43
C ALA A 245 -8.14 1.89 12.23
N LEU A 246 -9.05 2.35 13.07
CA LEU A 246 -9.55 3.72 13.15
C LEU A 246 -9.14 4.28 14.51
N ASP A 247 -8.63 5.50 14.49
CA ASP A 247 -8.33 6.24 15.72
C ASP A 247 -9.14 7.54 15.70
N PRO A 248 -10.33 7.57 16.34
CA PRO A 248 -11.14 8.78 16.43
C PRO A 248 -10.46 9.94 17.18
N ASN A 249 -9.47 9.67 18.04
CA ASN A 249 -8.75 10.70 18.80
C ASN A 249 -7.68 11.36 17.92
N ALA A 250 -6.85 10.56 17.24
CA ALA A 250 -5.89 11.06 16.27
C ALA A 250 -6.56 11.51 14.95
N LYS A 251 -7.80 11.08 14.74
CA LYS A 251 -8.60 11.26 13.52
C LYS A 251 -7.94 10.66 12.29
N THR A 252 -7.46 9.42 12.41
CA THR A 252 -6.75 8.71 11.35
C THR A 252 -7.37 7.35 11.08
N ALA A 253 -7.17 6.84 9.87
CA ALA A 253 -7.41 5.44 9.51
C ALA A 253 -6.09 4.80 9.06
N GLN A 254 -5.88 3.55 9.43
CA GLN A 254 -4.72 2.74 9.05
C GLN A 254 -5.19 1.44 8.40
N LEU A 255 -4.65 1.13 7.24
CA LEU A 255 -4.81 -0.14 6.55
C LEU A 255 -3.45 -0.83 6.49
N ASP A 256 -3.32 -1.97 7.17
CA ASP A 256 -2.12 -2.78 7.23
C ASP A 256 -2.30 -4.05 6.39
N LEU A 257 -1.35 -4.31 5.49
CA LEU A 257 -1.14 -5.61 4.87
C LEU A 257 0.19 -6.17 5.40
N SER A 258 0.10 -7.17 6.27
CA SER A 258 1.26 -7.79 6.93
C SER A 258 1.51 -9.19 6.39
N PHE A 259 2.78 -9.50 6.19
CA PHE A 259 3.28 -10.80 5.73
C PHE A 259 4.27 -11.33 6.76
N ALA A 260 4.20 -12.60 7.09
CA ALA A 260 5.20 -13.30 7.89
C ALA A 260 5.62 -14.57 7.16
N ALA A 261 6.93 -14.72 6.90
CA ALA A 261 7.51 -15.92 6.34
C ALA A 261 7.93 -16.90 7.43
N LEU A 262 7.94 -18.18 7.07
CA LEU A 262 8.42 -19.27 7.91
C LEU A 262 9.88 -19.04 8.32
N GLU A 263 10.18 -19.26 9.60
CA GLU A 263 11.54 -19.10 10.11
C GLU A 263 12.55 -19.98 9.35
N GLY A 264 13.71 -19.40 9.01
CA GLY A 264 14.80 -20.10 8.32
C GLY A 264 14.68 -20.18 6.79
N THR A 265 13.54 -19.79 6.22
CA THR A 265 13.34 -19.69 4.76
C THR A 265 14.12 -18.53 4.14
N ASP A 266 14.26 -18.54 2.82
CA ASP A 266 14.94 -17.46 2.12
C ASP A 266 14.11 -16.16 2.15
N SER A 267 12.77 -16.25 2.10
CA SER A 267 11.87 -15.13 2.35
C SER A 267 12.08 -14.49 3.73
N ALA A 268 12.17 -15.29 4.80
CA ALA A 268 12.41 -14.74 6.14
C ALA A 268 13.78 -14.03 6.26
N LYS A 269 14.82 -14.58 5.62
CA LYS A 269 16.14 -13.93 5.56
C LYS A 269 16.09 -12.63 4.77
N ALA A 270 15.32 -12.58 3.67
CA ALA A 270 15.14 -11.37 2.87
C ALA A 270 14.45 -10.26 3.69
N PHE A 271 13.37 -10.58 4.41
CA PHE A 271 12.70 -9.61 5.29
C PHE A 271 13.62 -9.08 6.39
N ALA A 272 14.39 -9.95 7.05
CA ALA A 272 15.33 -9.55 8.09
C ALA A 272 16.39 -8.55 7.58
N LYS A 273 16.81 -8.69 6.31
CA LYS A 273 17.78 -7.81 5.65
C LYS A 273 17.16 -6.49 5.17
N ALA A 274 15.84 -6.45 4.95
CA ALA A 274 15.16 -5.24 4.48
C ALA A 274 15.19 -4.11 5.52
N LYS A 275 15.51 -4.39 6.78
CA LYS A 275 15.69 -3.35 7.80
C LYS A 275 17.00 -2.60 7.57
N PRO A 276 16.98 -1.27 7.37
CA PRO A 276 18.20 -0.51 7.11
C PRO A 276 19.04 -0.48 8.39
N THR A 277 20.33 -0.80 8.27
CA THR A 277 21.26 -0.77 9.42
C THR A 277 21.88 0.60 9.62
N SER A 278 21.85 1.45 8.58
CA SER A 278 22.29 2.84 8.62
C SER A 278 21.12 3.83 8.56
N ALA A 279 21.30 5.00 9.19
CA ALA A 279 20.38 6.12 9.02
C ALA A 279 20.55 6.74 7.63
N SER A 280 19.46 7.29 7.09
CA SER A 280 19.50 8.01 5.81
C SER A 280 20.27 9.32 5.95
N SER A 281 21.15 9.60 4.99
CA SER A 281 21.80 10.91 4.87
C SER A 281 20.86 12.02 4.40
N PHE A 282 19.60 11.69 4.06
CA PHE A 282 18.63 12.60 3.43
C PHE A 282 17.35 12.77 4.26
N ALA A 283 17.39 12.46 5.55
CA ALA A 283 16.21 12.51 6.41
C ALA A 283 15.50 13.87 6.49
N GLY A 284 16.21 14.97 6.15
CA GLY A 284 15.65 16.33 6.09
C GLY A 284 14.70 16.57 4.92
N PHE A 285 14.68 15.67 3.92
CA PHE A 285 13.76 15.73 2.78
C PHE A 285 12.33 15.26 3.15
N LEU A 286 12.15 14.62 4.30
CA LEU A 286 10.81 14.32 4.82
C LEU A 286 10.22 15.54 5.53
N VAL A 287 9.83 16.53 4.73
CA VAL A 287 9.17 17.75 5.19
C VAL A 287 7.68 17.48 5.43
N PRO A 288 7.15 17.72 6.65
CA PRO A 288 5.74 17.47 6.95
C PRO A 288 4.76 18.19 6.03
N ASP A 289 4.99 19.48 5.77
CA ASP A 289 4.03 20.33 5.02
C ASP A 289 4.24 20.34 3.50
N ALA A 290 5.17 19.52 2.99
CA ALA A 290 5.40 19.43 1.54
C ALA A 290 4.24 18.73 0.83
N ALA A 291 4.04 19.04 -0.45
CA ALA A 291 3.01 18.40 -1.28
C ALA A 291 3.24 16.89 -1.42
N ALA A 292 4.50 16.49 -1.56
CA ALA A 292 4.91 15.10 -1.44
C ALA A 292 6.31 15.00 -0.85
N SER A 293 6.56 13.93 -0.10
CA SER A 293 7.90 13.53 0.31
C SER A 293 8.10 12.03 0.15
N LEU A 294 9.30 11.65 -0.27
CA LEU A 294 9.71 10.28 -0.48
C LEU A 294 11.00 10.03 0.30
N ASN A 295 11.08 8.89 0.97
CA ASN A 295 12.31 8.32 1.48
C ASN A 295 12.46 6.89 0.95
N LEU A 296 13.66 6.57 0.51
CA LEU A 296 14.10 5.24 0.14
C LEU A 296 15.47 4.99 0.77
N THR A 297 15.57 4.03 1.68
CA THR A 297 16.83 3.63 2.30
C THR A 297 16.87 2.12 2.44
N THR A 298 17.80 1.47 1.75
CA THR A 298 17.93 0.02 1.79
C THR A 298 19.38 -0.39 1.59
N GLU A 299 19.70 -1.56 2.14
CA GLU A 299 20.95 -2.26 1.90
C GLU A 299 20.67 -3.41 0.94
N LEU A 300 21.55 -3.61 -0.03
CA LEU A 300 21.45 -4.66 -1.03
C LEU A 300 22.43 -5.77 -0.69
N ALA A 301 21.99 -7.02 -0.82
CA ALA A 301 22.92 -8.13 -0.83
C ALA A 301 23.77 -8.10 -2.09
N GLU A 302 24.98 -8.67 -2.03
CA GLU A 302 25.90 -8.76 -3.17
C GLU A 302 25.24 -9.39 -4.40
N SER A 303 24.49 -10.49 -4.20
CA SER A 303 23.72 -11.16 -5.26
C SER A 303 22.67 -10.26 -5.91
N ASP A 304 21.99 -9.42 -5.11
CA ASP A 304 20.95 -8.52 -5.61
C ASP A 304 21.59 -7.39 -6.41
N ALA A 305 22.71 -6.84 -5.91
CA ALA A 305 23.50 -5.84 -6.62
C ALA A 305 24.01 -6.38 -7.96
N GLU A 306 24.54 -7.61 -8.00
CA GLU A 306 24.97 -8.28 -9.24
C GLU A 306 23.82 -8.40 -10.25
N GLN A 307 22.61 -8.78 -9.79
CA GLN A 307 21.44 -8.87 -10.66
C GLN A 307 21.03 -7.51 -11.23
N PHE A 308 20.99 -6.46 -10.39
CA PHE A 308 20.70 -5.10 -10.86
C PHE A 308 21.74 -4.63 -11.88
N VAL A 309 23.01 -4.89 -11.62
CA VAL A 309 24.12 -4.53 -12.50
C VAL A 309 24.05 -5.27 -13.84
N ALA A 310 23.67 -6.54 -13.85
CA ALA A 310 23.47 -7.30 -15.09
C ALA A 310 22.33 -6.71 -15.95
N GLY A 311 21.22 -6.31 -15.32
CA GLY A 311 20.13 -5.59 -16.00
C GLY A 311 20.59 -4.23 -16.52
N LEU A 312 21.39 -3.50 -15.73
CA LEU A 312 21.96 -2.22 -16.10
C LEU A 312 22.86 -2.32 -17.34
N ASP A 313 23.63 -3.41 -17.50
CA ASP A 313 24.47 -3.65 -18.68
C ASP A 313 23.68 -3.88 -19.96
N ALA A 314 22.53 -4.56 -19.85
CA ALA A 314 21.63 -4.72 -20.99
C ALA A 314 21.10 -3.35 -21.46
N VAL A 315 20.65 -2.51 -20.53
CA VAL A 315 20.18 -1.14 -20.84
C VAL A 315 21.33 -0.29 -21.40
N ARG A 316 22.55 -0.40 -20.85
CA ARG A 316 23.74 0.29 -21.36
C ARG A 316 24.02 -0.08 -22.81
N THR A 317 24.00 -1.37 -23.12
CA THR A 317 24.24 -1.87 -24.48
C THR A 317 23.21 -1.30 -25.46
N GLN A 318 21.94 -1.28 -25.08
CA GLN A 318 20.87 -0.70 -25.90
C GLN A 318 21.05 0.81 -26.08
N ALA A 319 21.39 1.55 -25.02
CA ALA A 319 21.62 3.00 -25.09
C ALA A 319 22.79 3.33 -26.03
N LEU A 320 23.89 2.57 -25.96
CA LEU A 320 25.04 2.76 -26.85
C LEU A 320 24.70 2.47 -28.32
N GLN A 321 23.91 1.43 -28.60
CA GLN A 321 23.43 1.14 -29.95
C GLN A 321 22.55 2.27 -30.52
N GLN A 322 21.71 2.88 -29.68
CA GLN A 322 20.88 4.02 -30.09
C GLN A 322 21.72 5.25 -30.43
N ILE A 323 22.80 5.52 -29.69
CA ILE A 323 23.74 6.61 -30.00
C ILE A 323 24.40 6.39 -31.37
N GLU A 324 24.80 5.16 -31.70
CA GLU A 324 25.40 4.84 -33.00
C GLU A 324 24.45 5.15 -34.16
N GLY A 325 23.17 4.85 -33.98
CA GLY A 325 22.09 5.08 -34.96
C GLY A 325 21.46 6.48 -34.94
N GLU A 326 21.92 7.40 -34.08
CA GLU A 326 21.33 8.74 -33.95
C GLU A 326 21.81 9.70 -35.04
N ASP A 327 20.87 10.18 -35.85
CA ASP A 327 21.12 11.11 -36.96
C ASP A 327 21.27 12.56 -36.48
N ARG A 328 20.75 12.90 -35.30
CA ARG A 328 20.87 14.25 -34.70
C ARG A 328 22.27 14.57 -34.18
N LEU A 329 23.13 13.56 -33.97
CA LEU A 329 24.52 13.76 -33.61
C LEU A 329 25.33 14.04 -34.89
N PRO A 330 25.80 15.28 -35.10
CA PRO A 330 26.21 15.77 -36.42
C PRO A 330 27.54 15.18 -36.92
N ASP A 331 28.36 14.62 -36.02
CA ASP A 331 29.67 14.07 -36.35
C ASP A 331 30.12 12.95 -35.39
N GLU A 332 31.18 12.23 -35.79
CA GLU A 332 31.80 11.15 -35.01
C GLU A 332 32.35 11.60 -33.65
N ALA A 333 32.76 12.87 -33.51
CA ALA A 333 33.26 13.39 -32.24
C ALA A 333 32.12 13.56 -31.23
N SER A 334 30.95 14.00 -31.70
CA SER A 334 29.71 14.13 -30.94
C SER A 334 29.19 12.75 -30.52
N LYS A 335 29.21 11.77 -31.44
CA LYS A 335 28.88 10.37 -31.10
C LYS A 335 29.81 9.79 -30.04
N LYS A 336 31.11 10.00 -30.19
CA LYS A 336 32.10 9.58 -29.19
C LYS A 336 31.85 10.22 -27.83
N LEU A 337 31.59 11.53 -27.81
CA LEU A 337 31.34 12.28 -26.58
C LEU A 337 30.04 11.83 -25.89
N ALA A 338 28.99 11.56 -26.65
CA ALA A 338 27.73 10.99 -26.16
C ALA A 338 27.94 9.59 -25.56
N THR A 339 28.69 8.72 -26.26
CA THR A 339 29.09 7.39 -25.75
C THR A 339 29.86 7.48 -24.44
N GLU A 340 30.83 8.39 -24.34
CA GLU A 340 31.58 8.59 -23.09
C GLU A 340 30.70 9.10 -21.95
N MET A 341 29.80 10.04 -22.22
CA MET A 341 28.85 10.56 -21.22
C MET A 341 27.93 9.45 -20.70
N VAL A 342 27.32 8.68 -21.61
CA VAL A 342 26.46 7.56 -21.25
C VAL A 342 27.24 6.54 -20.42
N ASN A 343 28.44 6.17 -20.83
CA ASN A 343 29.29 5.27 -20.07
C ASN A 343 29.54 5.76 -18.63
N GLN A 344 29.88 7.04 -18.45
CA GLN A 344 30.12 7.61 -17.12
C GLN A 344 28.87 7.58 -16.22
N VAL A 345 27.69 7.85 -16.78
CA VAL A 345 26.42 7.73 -16.03
C VAL A 345 26.20 6.29 -15.58
N PHE A 346 26.38 5.33 -16.49
CA PHE A 346 26.23 3.91 -16.17
C PHE A 346 27.27 3.42 -15.16
N ASP A 347 28.52 3.88 -15.25
CA ASP A 347 29.59 3.52 -14.31
C ASP A 347 29.29 4.06 -12.89
N ALA A 348 28.76 5.28 -12.77
CA ALA A 348 28.35 5.84 -11.48
C ALA A 348 27.17 5.07 -10.85
N ILE A 349 26.17 4.71 -11.66
CA ILE A 349 25.01 3.91 -11.20
C ILE A 349 25.50 2.52 -10.75
N ARG A 350 26.31 1.85 -11.56
CA ARG A 350 26.94 0.57 -11.23
C ARG A 350 27.69 0.63 -9.91
N ALA A 351 28.62 1.59 -9.76
CA ALA A 351 29.43 1.73 -8.55
C ALA A 351 28.55 1.96 -7.31
N THR A 352 27.39 2.61 -7.48
CA THR A 352 26.42 2.84 -6.40
C THR A 352 25.76 1.53 -5.98
N PHE A 353 25.26 0.73 -6.92
CA PHE A 353 24.69 -0.59 -6.62
C PHE A 353 25.74 -1.56 -6.04
N GLU A 354 26.94 -1.62 -6.62
CA GLU A 354 28.06 -2.44 -6.15
C GLU A 354 28.53 -2.05 -4.73
N SER A 355 28.24 -0.82 -4.28
CA SER A 355 28.50 -0.42 -2.89
C SER A 355 27.54 -1.04 -1.87
N GLY A 356 26.46 -1.69 -2.33
CA GLY A 356 25.45 -2.32 -1.48
C GLY A 356 24.51 -1.35 -0.77
N LYS A 357 24.58 -0.05 -1.07
CA LYS A 357 23.76 0.99 -0.41
C LYS A 357 22.89 1.73 -1.42
N VAL A 358 21.60 1.82 -1.13
CA VAL A 358 20.64 2.71 -1.78
C VAL A 358 20.06 3.64 -0.73
N ASP A 359 20.23 4.93 -0.91
CA ASP A 359 19.75 5.94 0.03
C ASP A 359 19.39 7.19 -0.76
N ALA A 360 18.11 7.52 -0.81
CA ALA A 360 17.59 8.64 -1.59
C ALA A 360 16.33 9.19 -0.92
N ALA A 361 16.11 10.48 -1.13
CA ALA A 361 14.88 11.13 -0.71
C ALA A 361 14.50 12.23 -1.69
N ALA A 362 13.21 12.56 -1.71
CA ALA A 362 12.69 13.65 -2.54
C ALA A 362 11.64 14.44 -1.77
N THR A 363 11.53 15.72 -2.10
CA THR A 363 10.52 16.65 -1.59
C THR A 363 9.97 17.46 -2.74
N LEU A 364 8.65 17.45 -2.89
CA LEU A 364 7.92 18.31 -3.82
C LEU A 364 7.13 19.33 -3.01
N ASP A 365 7.40 20.60 -3.23
CA ASP A 365 6.62 21.72 -2.74
C ASP A 365 5.85 22.33 -3.92
N VAL A 366 4.56 22.58 -3.71
CA VAL A 366 3.66 23.20 -4.71
C VAL A 366 2.91 24.41 -4.15
N SER A 367 3.38 24.95 -3.02
CA SER A 367 2.76 26.08 -2.35
C SER A 367 2.88 27.38 -3.16
N ASP A 368 1.97 28.32 -2.92
CA ASP A 368 1.95 29.67 -3.51
C ASP A 368 1.99 29.68 -5.05
N GLU A 369 1.33 28.71 -5.70
CA GLU A 369 1.31 28.53 -7.17
C GLU A 369 2.68 28.30 -7.82
N LYS A 370 3.71 28.06 -7.00
CA LYS A 370 5.06 27.70 -7.45
C LYS A 370 5.23 26.19 -7.38
N MET A 371 6.25 25.69 -8.05
CA MET A 371 6.68 24.29 -7.91
C MET A 371 8.17 24.27 -7.61
N ALA A 372 8.55 23.54 -6.57
CA ALA A 372 9.93 23.23 -6.26
C ALA A 372 10.07 21.73 -5.98
N LEU A 373 10.95 21.05 -6.71
CA LEU A 373 11.34 19.66 -6.45
C LEU A 373 12.80 19.65 -6.00
N ALA A 374 13.07 18.95 -4.92
CA ALA A 374 14.43 18.59 -4.53
C ALA A 374 14.54 17.07 -4.42
N VAL A 375 15.59 16.50 -4.99
CA VAL A 375 15.96 15.10 -4.89
C VAL A 375 17.39 15.03 -4.37
N GLY A 376 17.63 14.20 -3.37
CA GLY A 376 18.96 13.85 -2.88
C GLY A 376 19.16 12.34 -2.98
N ALA A 377 20.32 11.91 -3.46
CA ALA A 377 20.65 10.50 -3.56
C ALA A 377 22.12 10.24 -3.22
N TYR A 378 22.37 9.12 -2.57
CA TYR A 378 23.71 8.57 -2.39
C TYR A 378 24.22 8.08 -3.74
N VAL A 379 25.44 8.48 -4.08
CA VAL A 379 26.14 8.06 -5.30
C VAL A 379 27.56 7.71 -4.91
N ALA A 380 28.02 6.51 -5.24
CA ALA A 380 29.35 6.06 -4.89
C ALA A 380 30.45 6.79 -5.66
N ASP A 381 30.18 7.16 -6.92
CA ASP A 381 31.07 7.96 -7.78
C ASP A 381 30.33 9.18 -8.37
N PRO A 382 30.14 10.24 -7.57
CA PRO A 382 29.47 11.45 -8.03
C PRO A 382 30.31 12.26 -9.03
N GLN A 383 31.63 12.06 -9.06
CA GLN A 383 32.53 12.76 -10.00
C GLN A 383 32.28 12.32 -11.44
N SER A 384 32.03 11.03 -11.69
CA SER A 384 31.63 10.56 -13.02
C SER A 384 30.37 11.25 -13.54
N LEU A 385 29.42 11.58 -12.65
CA LEU A 385 28.21 12.33 -13.02
C LEU A 385 28.50 13.81 -13.32
N ASP A 386 29.37 14.46 -12.54
CA ASP A 386 29.83 15.83 -12.83
C ASP A 386 30.54 15.93 -14.19
N GLU A 387 31.43 14.98 -14.48
CA GLU A 387 32.09 14.90 -15.78
C GLU A 387 31.10 14.65 -16.93
N ALA A 388 30.14 13.76 -16.72
CA ALA A 388 29.08 13.51 -17.70
C ALA A 388 28.24 14.79 -17.98
N LEU A 389 27.89 15.56 -16.94
CA LEU A 389 27.18 16.84 -17.08
C LEU A 389 28.00 17.86 -17.90
N LYS A 390 29.31 17.95 -17.65
CA LYS A 390 30.22 18.81 -18.43
C LYS A 390 30.31 18.38 -19.90
N LYS A 391 30.22 17.08 -20.20
CA LYS A 391 30.19 16.57 -21.57
C LYS A 391 28.84 16.84 -22.24
N PHE A 392 27.74 16.66 -21.52
CA PHE A 392 26.40 17.02 -21.98
C PHE A 392 26.31 18.48 -22.39
N ALA A 393 26.79 19.40 -21.55
CA ALA A 393 26.80 20.83 -21.86
C ALA A 393 27.60 21.16 -23.12
N LYS A 394 28.70 20.45 -23.37
CA LYS A 394 29.50 20.63 -24.61
C LYS A 394 28.76 20.12 -25.84
N LEU A 395 28.03 19.01 -25.73
CA LEU A 395 27.23 18.46 -26.83
C LEU A 395 26.09 19.41 -27.23
N MET A 396 25.50 20.08 -26.25
CA MET A 396 24.35 20.96 -26.46
C MET A 396 24.74 22.43 -26.70
N ALA A 397 26.03 22.77 -26.72
CA ALA A 397 26.50 24.16 -26.79
C ALA A 397 26.06 24.90 -28.07
N ASP A 398 25.86 24.15 -29.16
CA ASP A 398 25.45 24.70 -30.47
C ASP A 398 23.92 24.65 -30.69
N GLU A 399 23.14 24.13 -29.73
CA GLU A 399 21.69 24.04 -29.85
C GLU A 399 21.04 25.42 -29.58
N PRO A 400 20.24 25.98 -30.51
CA PRO A 400 19.80 27.39 -30.48
C PRO A 400 19.03 27.82 -29.23
N ASP A 401 18.42 26.88 -28.51
CA ASP A 401 17.56 27.12 -27.34
C ASP A 401 18.08 26.43 -26.06
N PHE A 402 19.32 25.92 -26.08
CA PHE A 402 19.90 25.29 -24.89
C PHE A 402 20.33 26.34 -23.87
N PRO A 403 19.95 26.21 -22.58
CA PRO A 403 20.32 27.18 -21.56
C PRO A 403 21.82 27.16 -21.27
N ASP A 404 22.38 28.34 -20.97
CA ASP A 404 23.75 28.43 -20.48
C ASP A 404 23.87 27.77 -19.09
N ILE A 405 24.74 26.76 -18.98
CA ILE A 405 25.02 26.07 -17.73
C ILE A 405 26.14 26.79 -17.00
N LYS A 406 25.81 27.35 -15.84
CA LYS A 406 26.79 27.93 -14.93
C LYS A 406 27.37 26.82 -14.06
N PHE A 407 28.57 26.39 -14.38
CA PHE A 407 29.30 25.44 -13.54
C PHE A 407 29.83 26.12 -12.28
N ASP A 408 29.84 25.39 -11.16
CA ASP A 408 30.36 25.87 -9.86
C ASP A 408 29.72 27.19 -9.41
N ALA A 409 28.42 27.33 -9.70
CA ALA A 409 27.67 28.56 -9.48
C ALA A 409 27.42 28.86 -7.99
N ASP A 410 27.32 27.82 -7.17
CA ASP A 410 27.09 27.92 -5.73
C ASP A 410 27.79 26.76 -4.98
N LYS A 411 27.96 26.91 -3.67
CA LYS A 411 28.47 25.88 -2.78
C LYS A 411 27.75 25.94 -1.44
N HIS A 412 27.26 24.79 -0.98
CA HIS A 412 26.67 24.64 0.35
C HIS A 412 27.13 23.33 0.97
N ASP A 413 27.67 23.38 2.18
CA ASP A 413 28.07 22.19 2.93
C ASP A 413 28.93 21.15 2.17
N GLY A 414 29.92 21.63 1.42
CA GLY A 414 30.77 20.74 0.63
C GLY A 414 30.14 20.20 -0.66
N VAL A 415 28.86 20.51 -0.93
CA VAL A 415 28.19 20.29 -2.20
C VAL A 415 28.43 21.50 -3.12
N VAL A 416 28.87 21.24 -4.35
CA VAL A 416 29.03 22.26 -5.39
C VAL A 416 27.85 22.18 -6.35
N PHE A 417 27.19 23.31 -6.64
CA PHE A 417 26.01 23.35 -7.49
C PHE A 417 26.32 23.96 -8.86
N HIS A 418 25.91 23.26 -9.91
CA HIS A 418 25.81 23.76 -11.29
C HIS A 418 24.37 24.19 -11.54
N THR A 419 24.15 25.34 -12.17
CA THR A 419 22.80 25.90 -12.37
C THR A 419 22.52 26.18 -13.84
N ALA A 420 21.28 25.97 -14.26
CA ALA A 420 20.75 26.38 -15.56
C ALA A 420 19.36 26.98 -15.39
N SER A 421 18.96 27.84 -16.34
CA SER A 421 17.62 28.45 -16.37
C SER A 421 17.03 28.16 -17.74
N ILE A 422 16.07 27.25 -17.81
CA ILE A 422 15.44 26.81 -19.05
C ILE A 422 14.22 27.68 -19.33
N PRO A 423 14.15 28.41 -20.46
CA PRO A 423 12.96 29.16 -20.83
C PRO A 423 11.75 28.24 -20.99
N VAL A 424 10.63 28.57 -20.33
CA VAL A 424 9.39 27.81 -20.45
C VAL A 424 8.52 28.43 -21.56
N PRO A 425 8.08 27.66 -22.58
CA PRO A 425 7.20 28.18 -23.61
C PRO A 425 5.88 28.71 -23.02
N GLN A 426 5.60 29.99 -23.25
CA GLN A 426 4.50 30.71 -22.60
C GLN A 426 3.09 30.30 -23.09
N ASP A 427 3.01 29.56 -24.19
CA ASP A 427 1.79 28.96 -24.71
C ASP A 427 1.40 27.67 -23.95
N GLN A 428 2.29 27.14 -23.10
CA GLN A 428 1.99 26.00 -22.26
C GLN A 428 1.38 26.42 -20.93
N LYS A 429 0.32 25.70 -20.51
CA LYS A 429 -0.33 25.91 -19.20
C LYS A 429 0.64 25.80 -18.03
N ILE A 430 1.70 25.01 -18.18
CA ILE A 430 2.72 24.79 -17.15
C ILE A 430 3.57 26.05 -16.88
N ALA A 431 3.63 27.00 -17.83
CA ALA A 431 4.30 28.29 -17.64
C ALA A 431 3.66 29.14 -16.53
N LYS A 432 2.36 28.95 -16.26
CA LYS A 432 1.68 29.63 -15.13
C LYS A 432 2.29 29.27 -13.78
N VAL A 433 2.86 28.07 -13.68
CA VAL A 433 3.38 27.50 -12.43
C VAL A 433 4.90 27.52 -12.39
N LEU A 434 5.55 27.11 -13.47
CA LEU A 434 7.01 27.09 -13.55
C LEU A 434 7.58 28.50 -13.72
N GLY A 435 6.74 29.48 -14.04
CA GLY A 435 7.14 30.84 -14.39
C GLY A 435 7.69 30.93 -15.80
N GLU A 436 8.36 32.05 -16.09
CA GLU A 436 9.01 32.29 -17.38
C GLU A 436 10.21 31.35 -17.63
N ASN A 437 10.86 30.92 -16.54
CA ASN A 437 12.03 30.07 -16.58
C ASN A 437 11.93 28.97 -15.53
N LEU A 438 12.27 27.75 -15.93
CA LEU A 438 12.50 26.63 -15.03
C LEU A 438 13.95 26.67 -14.57
N ASP A 439 14.15 27.05 -13.31
CA ASP A 439 15.45 26.97 -12.66
C ASP A 439 15.80 25.50 -12.36
N VAL A 440 17.03 25.11 -12.70
CA VAL A 440 17.58 23.78 -12.46
C VAL A 440 18.92 23.93 -11.74
N ALA A 441 19.15 23.15 -10.70
CA ALA A 441 20.47 23.00 -10.11
C ALA A 441 20.83 21.51 -9.91
N VAL A 442 22.05 21.16 -10.25
CA VAL A 442 22.65 19.85 -9.96
C VAL A 442 23.75 20.04 -8.94
N GLY A 443 23.60 19.44 -7.77
CA GLY A 443 24.57 19.50 -6.68
C GLY A 443 25.44 18.24 -6.63
N ILE A 444 26.75 18.41 -6.58
CA ILE A 444 27.74 17.33 -6.50
C ILE A 444 28.45 17.41 -5.14
N GLY A 445 28.24 16.41 -4.30
CA GLY A 445 28.92 16.23 -3.01
C GLY A 445 29.95 15.09 -3.04
N GLU A 446 30.50 14.72 -1.87
CA GLU A 446 31.53 13.67 -1.77
C GLU A 446 30.99 12.27 -2.09
N LYS A 447 29.76 11.97 -1.64
CA LYS A 447 29.06 10.69 -1.85
C LYS A 447 27.56 10.88 -2.13
N SER A 448 27.21 12.05 -2.66
CA SER A 448 25.82 12.45 -2.85
C SER A 448 25.67 13.30 -4.10
N VAL A 449 24.54 13.14 -4.78
CA VAL A 449 24.09 14.05 -5.82
C VAL A 449 22.73 14.61 -5.47
N TYR A 450 22.50 15.86 -5.83
CA TYR A 450 21.25 16.56 -5.63
C TYR A 450 20.73 17.10 -6.95
N LEU A 451 19.41 17.09 -7.11
CA LEU A 451 18.71 17.74 -8.21
C LEU A 451 17.67 18.68 -7.60
N ALA A 452 17.74 19.96 -7.96
CA ALA A 452 16.76 20.97 -7.63
C ALA A 452 16.09 21.46 -8.91
N LEU A 453 14.77 21.47 -8.97
CA LEU A 453 13.98 21.92 -10.11
C LEU A 453 12.90 22.89 -9.65
N GLY A 454 12.72 23.99 -10.36
CA GLY A 454 11.64 24.95 -10.12
C GLY A 454 12.02 26.10 -9.20
N THR A 455 11.02 26.90 -8.83
CA THR A 455 11.21 28.20 -8.18
C THR A 455 11.80 28.05 -6.78
N ASP A 456 12.83 28.82 -6.45
CA ASP A 456 13.50 28.80 -5.14
C ASP A 456 14.06 27.41 -4.72
N SER A 457 14.15 26.46 -5.67
CA SER A 457 14.47 25.05 -5.41
C SER A 457 15.90 24.82 -4.89
N LEU A 458 16.87 25.65 -5.30
CA LEU A 458 18.24 25.58 -4.78
C LEU A 458 18.29 25.92 -3.29
N GLU A 459 17.63 26.99 -2.87
CA GLU A 459 17.57 27.39 -1.46
C GLU A 459 16.78 26.38 -0.62
N MET A 460 15.70 25.82 -1.19
CA MET A 460 15.01 24.68 -0.57
C MET A 460 15.98 23.52 -0.35
N THR A 461 16.71 23.09 -1.39
CA THR A 461 17.66 21.96 -1.33
C THR A 461 18.74 22.18 -0.26
N LYS A 462 19.30 23.40 -0.14
CA LYS A 462 20.28 23.74 0.91
C LYS A 462 19.69 23.56 2.31
N LYS A 463 18.44 24.00 2.54
CA LYS A 463 17.74 23.79 3.82
C LYS A 463 17.50 22.30 4.11
N LEU A 464 17.17 21.50 3.10
CA LEU A 464 16.96 20.05 3.28
C LEU A 464 18.28 19.33 3.62
N ILE A 465 19.40 19.75 3.03
CA ILE A 465 20.75 19.27 3.39
C ILE A 465 21.03 19.58 4.87
N ASP A 466 20.79 20.82 5.31
CA ASP A 466 20.99 21.19 6.72
C ASP A 466 20.04 20.45 7.65
N GLY A 467 18.77 20.29 7.25
CA GLY A 467 17.79 19.50 7.99
C GLY A 467 18.20 18.05 8.15
N SER A 468 18.83 17.45 7.14
CA SER A 468 19.28 16.06 7.19
C SER A 468 20.37 15.85 8.24
N LYS A 469 21.26 16.83 8.45
CA LYS A 469 22.22 16.77 9.56
C LYS A 469 21.56 16.82 10.92
N THR A 470 20.51 17.62 11.06
CA THR A 470 19.77 17.71 12.34
C THR A 470 18.96 16.44 12.62
N ALA A 471 18.62 15.69 11.58
CA ALA A 471 17.88 14.43 11.65
C ALA A 471 18.78 13.19 11.48
N ALA A 472 20.11 13.32 11.63
CA ALA A 472 21.06 12.25 11.34
C ALA A 472 20.86 10.97 12.18
N ASP A 473 20.29 11.09 13.38
CA ASP A 473 20.00 9.95 14.26
C ASP A 473 18.60 9.35 14.03
N LYS A 474 17.79 9.94 13.12
CA LYS A 474 16.43 9.49 12.85
C LYS A 474 16.47 8.26 11.95
N GLN A 475 16.13 7.12 12.51
CA GLN A 475 15.90 5.92 11.70
C GLN A 475 14.58 6.08 10.93
N LEU A 476 14.67 5.94 9.61
CA LEU A 476 13.53 5.99 8.71
C LEU A 476 13.16 4.58 8.25
N PRO A 477 11.88 4.32 7.95
CA PRO A 477 11.49 3.07 7.30
C PRO A 477 12.19 2.96 5.92
N PRO A 478 12.44 1.74 5.42
CA PRO A 478 13.06 1.54 4.12
C PRO A 478 12.39 2.30 2.99
N PHE A 479 11.07 2.40 3.05
CA PHE A 479 10.27 3.16 2.12
C PHE A 479 9.21 3.94 2.88
N GLN A 480 9.10 5.23 2.59
CA GLN A 480 7.99 6.06 3.01
C GLN A 480 7.65 7.06 1.91
N LEU A 481 6.38 7.08 1.52
CA LEU A 481 5.80 8.11 0.66
C LEU A 481 4.72 8.84 1.45
N THR A 482 4.82 10.15 1.55
CA THR A 482 3.76 10.99 2.12
C THR A 482 3.28 11.95 1.04
N VAL A 483 1.96 12.07 0.86
CA VAL A 483 1.34 12.99 -0.08
C VAL A 483 0.31 13.83 0.67
N SER A 484 0.43 15.14 0.56
CA SER A 484 -0.52 16.12 1.11
C SER A 484 -1.54 16.44 0.04
N LEU A 485 -2.77 15.95 0.20
CA LEU A 485 -3.76 16.03 -0.87
C LEU A 485 -4.15 17.48 -1.16
N GLY A 486 -4.29 18.33 -0.14
CA GLY A 486 -4.69 19.74 -0.25
C GLY A 486 -3.81 20.52 -1.21
N PRO A 487 -2.50 20.66 -0.95
CA PRO A 487 -1.58 21.32 -1.87
C PRO A 487 -1.63 20.73 -3.30
N VAL A 488 -1.69 19.40 -3.44
CA VAL A 488 -1.75 18.74 -4.76
C VAL A 488 -3.02 19.10 -5.53
N PHE A 489 -4.19 19.07 -4.87
CA PHE A 489 -5.46 19.40 -5.49
C PHE A 489 -5.63 20.90 -5.74
N GLU A 490 -5.12 21.76 -4.85
CA GLU A 490 -5.08 23.20 -5.04
C GLU A 490 -4.23 23.57 -6.28
N PHE A 491 -3.04 22.98 -6.37
CA PHE A 491 -2.18 23.13 -7.54
C PHE A 491 -2.82 22.63 -8.83
N ALA A 492 -3.41 21.42 -8.82
CA ALA A 492 -4.10 20.87 -9.99
C ALA A 492 -5.31 21.74 -10.40
N SER A 493 -5.98 22.36 -9.43
CA SER A 493 -7.07 23.31 -9.66
C SER A 493 -6.59 24.60 -10.34
N ALA A 494 -5.43 25.14 -9.95
CA ALA A 494 -4.85 26.34 -10.56
C ALA A 494 -4.48 26.16 -12.04
N LEU A 495 -4.21 24.92 -12.47
CA LEU A 495 -3.87 24.57 -13.85
C LEU A 495 -5.07 24.43 -14.79
N GLN A 496 -6.30 24.48 -14.27
CA GLN A 496 -7.52 24.34 -15.08
C GLN A 496 -7.96 25.67 -15.71
N ASP A 497 -8.62 25.60 -16.86
CA ASP A 497 -9.16 26.79 -17.52
C ASP A 497 -10.50 27.19 -16.90
N ASP A 498 -10.79 28.49 -16.88
CA ASP A 498 -12.06 29.04 -16.34
C ASP A 498 -13.32 28.58 -17.13
N GLY A 499 -13.14 27.99 -18.32
CA GLY A 499 -14.21 27.45 -19.17
C GLY A 499 -14.62 26.01 -18.85
N ASP A 500 -13.83 25.29 -18.06
CA ASP A 500 -14.18 23.97 -17.55
C ASP A 500 -15.03 24.19 -16.30
N GLY A 501 -16.36 24.10 -16.42
CA GLY A 501 -17.30 24.27 -15.30
C GLY A 501 -16.90 23.45 -14.06
N GLU A 502 -17.40 23.79 -12.86
CA GLU A 502 -17.00 23.22 -11.54
C GLU A 502 -16.38 21.82 -11.64
N SER A 503 -15.05 21.78 -11.80
CA SER A 503 -14.36 20.52 -11.99
C SER A 503 -14.38 19.75 -10.67
N ASN A 504 -14.39 18.42 -10.75
CA ASN A 504 -14.23 17.59 -9.57
C ASN A 504 -12.97 17.96 -8.76
N VAL A 505 -11.91 18.43 -9.43
CA VAL A 505 -10.65 18.88 -8.80
C VAL A 505 -10.85 20.13 -7.93
N LYS A 506 -11.57 21.15 -8.44
CA LYS A 506 -11.91 22.37 -7.66
C LYS A 506 -12.73 22.04 -6.42
N MET A 507 -13.70 21.13 -6.56
CA MET A 507 -14.50 20.65 -5.41
C MET A 507 -13.64 19.89 -4.40
N MET A 508 -12.75 18.99 -4.86
CA MET A 508 -11.85 18.22 -3.99
C MET A 508 -10.89 19.16 -3.24
N ALA A 509 -10.30 20.15 -3.91
CA ALA A 509 -9.45 21.16 -3.29
C ALA A 509 -10.21 21.96 -2.20
N ALA A 510 -11.43 22.41 -2.51
CA ALA A 510 -12.27 23.14 -1.56
C ALA A 510 -12.69 22.29 -0.34
N GLU A 511 -12.87 20.98 -0.51
CA GLU A 511 -13.14 20.07 0.61
C GLU A 511 -11.91 19.91 1.51
N LEU A 512 -10.74 19.69 0.90
CA LEU A 512 -9.47 19.51 1.61
C LEU A 512 -9.05 20.77 2.38
N ALA A 513 -9.33 21.97 1.84
CA ALA A 513 -9.09 23.25 2.49
C ALA A 513 -9.83 23.41 3.85
N LYS A 514 -10.83 22.58 4.14
CA LYS A 514 -11.53 22.55 5.45
C LYS A 514 -10.73 21.85 6.55
N SER A 515 -9.64 21.16 6.21
CA SER A 515 -8.79 20.40 7.15
C SER A 515 -7.29 20.62 6.85
N PRO A 516 -6.79 21.88 6.93
CA PRO A 516 -5.42 22.21 6.53
C PRO A 516 -4.39 21.48 7.39
N GLY A 517 -3.39 20.87 6.74
CA GLY A 517 -2.31 20.12 7.40
C GLY A 517 -2.75 18.81 8.04
N LYS A 518 -3.94 18.32 7.68
CA LYS A 518 -4.54 17.06 8.17
C LYS A 518 -5.05 16.19 7.04
N ASP A 519 -4.44 16.34 5.87
CA ASP A 519 -4.89 15.85 4.58
C ASP A 519 -3.84 14.90 3.96
N HIS A 520 -2.94 14.38 4.80
CA HIS A 520 -1.90 13.49 4.36
C HIS A 520 -2.43 12.07 4.14
N VAL A 521 -1.93 11.45 3.08
CA VAL A 521 -1.92 10.00 2.88
C VAL A 521 -0.48 9.54 2.92
N ARG A 522 -0.20 8.57 3.78
CA ARG A 522 1.15 8.00 3.95
C ARG A 522 1.15 6.53 3.61
N LEU A 523 2.12 6.11 2.80
CA LEU A 523 2.45 4.72 2.51
C LEU A 523 3.82 4.39 3.11
N GLU A 524 3.90 3.36 3.95
CA GLU A 524 5.12 2.92 4.62
C GLU A 524 5.36 1.43 4.41
N TYR A 525 6.63 1.05 4.26
CA TYR A 525 7.09 -0.33 4.40
C TYR A 525 7.79 -0.48 5.75
N ILE A 526 7.23 -1.32 6.62
CA ILE A 526 7.70 -1.52 7.99
C ILE A 526 8.29 -2.93 8.07
N PRO A 527 9.64 -3.09 8.07
CA PRO A 527 10.28 -4.39 8.15
C PRO A 527 10.15 -4.98 9.56
N GLU A 528 9.93 -6.29 9.62
CA GLU A 528 9.86 -7.11 10.82
C GLU A 528 10.91 -8.24 10.73
N SER A 529 11.17 -8.96 11.82
CA SER A 529 12.28 -9.94 11.85
C SER A 529 12.15 -11.10 10.87
N SER A 530 10.93 -11.49 10.53
CA SER A 530 10.60 -12.56 9.58
C SER A 530 9.48 -12.15 8.64
N GLY A 531 9.23 -10.84 8.49
CA GLY A 531 8.05 -10.33 7.81
C GLY A 531 8.14 -8.86 7.48
N ALA A 532 7.04 -8.31 6.99
CA ALA A 532 6.89 -6.88 6.78
C ALA A 532 5.42 -6.47 6.81
N THR A 533 5.18 -5.21 7.16
CA THR A 533 3.87 -4.57 7.07
C THR A 533 3.93 -3.44 6.06
N ILE A 534 3.05 -3.48 5.04
CA ILE A 534 2.75 -2.33 4.19
C ILE A 534 1.59 -1.59 4.86
N ARG A 535 1.82 -0.34 5.24
CA ARG A 535 0.83 0.48 5.94
C ARG A 535 0.41 1.67 5.08
N VAL A 536 -0.89 1.84 4.90
CA VAL A 536 -1.50 3.08 4.41
C VAL A 536 -2.17 3.80 5.58
N THR A 537 -1.77 5.04 5.83
CA THR A 537 -2.42 5.91 6.83
C THR A 537 -3.08 7.09 6.13
N ALA A 538 -4.33 7.37 6.46
CA ALA A 538 -5.07 8.53 5.97
C ALA A 538 -5.54 9.41 7.15
N GLU A 539 -5.32 10.72 7.03
CA GLU A 539 -5.73 11.70 8.04
C GLU A 539 -7.14 12.27 7.79
N GLU A 540 -7.63 13.05 8.76
CA GLU A 540 -8.99 13.61 8.81
C GLU A 540 -9.48 14.18 7.46
N GLY A 541 -8.68 15.00 6.79
CA GLY A 541 -8.98 15.64 5.51
C GLY A 541 -9.11 14.64 4.36
N ALA A 542 -8.19 13.67 4.28
CA ALA A 542 -8.25 12.60 3.28
C ALA A 542 -9.50 11.71 3.50
N LEU A 543 -9.85 11.42 4.75
CA LEU A 543 -11.04 10.65 5.11
C LEU A 543 -12.34 11.38 4.78
N LYS A 544 -12.42 12.70 5.05
CA LYS A 544 -13.58 13.54 4.65
C LYS A 544 -13.76 13.56 3.14
N LEU A 545 -12.65 13.67 2.40
CA LEU A 545 -12.67 13.64 0.95
C LEU A 545 -13.22 12.30 0.45
N LEU A 546 -12.68 11.18 0.95
CA LEU A 546 -13.15 9.84 0.59
C LEU A 546 -14.64 9.66 0.88
N GLY A 547 -15.11 10.11 2.05
CA GLY A 547 -16.53 10.09 2.41
C GLY A 547 -17.40 10.88 1.43
N SER A 548 -16.94 12.06 1.02
CA SER A 548 -17.63 12.90 0.03
C SER A 548 -17.71 12.24 -1.35
N LEU A 549 -16.62 11.57 -1.78
CA LEU A 549 -16.58 10.84 -3.06
C LEU A 549 -17.52 9.63 -3.05
N LEU A 550 -17.54 8.86 -1.97
CA LEU A 550 -18.45 7.72 -1.83
C LEU A 550 -19.91 8.17 -1.86
N LYS A 551 -20.25 9.27 -1.18
CA LYS A 551 -21.59 9.87 -1.21
C LYS A 551 -22.01 10.29 -2.63
N ASN A 552 -21.11 10.94 -3.36
CA ASN A 552 -21.37 11.35 -4.74
C ASN A 552 -21.53 10.15 -5.69
N ALA A 553 -20.71 9.12 -5.54
CA ALA A 553 -20.79 7.90 -6.33
C ALA A 553 -22.09 7.11 -6.06
N GLN A 554 -22.60 7.15 -4.82
CA GLN A 554 -23.92 6.60 -4.49
C GLN A 554 -25.07 7.42 -5.08
N ALA A 555 -24.98 8.75 -5.01
CA ALA A 555 -25.99 9.64 -5.58
C ALA A 555 -26.08 9.53 -7.11
N SER A 556 -24.96 9.24 -7.79
CA SER A 556 -24.91 9.03 -9.24
C SER A 556 -25.27 7.61 -9.68
N GLY A 557 -25.51 6.69 -8.73
CA GLY A 557 -25.77 5.26 -9.02
C GLY A 557 -24.54 4.48 -9.52
N ALA A 558 -23.34 5.09 -9.50
CA ALA A 558 -22.08 4.45 -9.85
C ALA A 558 -21.63 3.42 -8.79
N LEU A 559 -22.04 3.65 -7.53
CA LEU A 559 -22.04 2.64 -6.49
C LEU A 559 -23.49 2.30 -6.13
N PRO A 560 -23.82 1.03 -5.87
CA PRO A 560 -25.12 0.70 -5.30
C PRO A 560 -25.30 1.52 -4.01
N GLY A 561 -26.32 2.39 -3.99
CA GLY A 561 -26.60 3.21 -2.82
C GLY A 561 -26.92 2.36 -1.60
N PHE A 562 -26.51 2.80 -0.41
CA PHE A 562 -27.08 2.33 0.85
C PHE A 562 -28.52 2.88 1.01
N GLY A 563 -29.39 2.57 0.05
CA GLY A 563 -30.82 2.86 0.11
C GLY A 563 -31.56 1.89 1.04
N PRO A 564 -32.74 2.28 1.55
CA PRO A 564 -33.48 1.56 2.60
C PRO A 564 -33.64 0.05 2.35
#